data_AF-A0A1F7G3G1-F1
#
_entry.id   AF-A0A1F7G3G1-F1
#
_cell.length_a   1.000
_cell.length_b   1.000
_cell.length_c   1.000
_cell.angle_alpha   90.00
_cell.angle_beta   90.00
_cell.angle_gamma   90.00
#
_symmetry.space_group_name_H-M   'P 1'
#
loop_
_entity.id
_entity.type
_entity.pdbx_description
1 polymer ?
#
loop_
_entity_poly.entity_id
_entity_poly.type
_entity_poly.pdbx_seq_one_letter_code
_entity_poly.pdbx_strand_id
1 'polypeptide(L)'
;MTEKKIRMATSEKPDEQGHTIVGGRPQAPRSMRTDIPRGMEILVKRASIDPMFKAELLAKRDKIADELQIPLDASEKAMLAGIPAEHLEKMIKATEVPPAQHSLLAKGTTAAMLALLAQLTFAPVPGRAENPPKVNVRPATTRSENDDYAVVKGIRPDFDVDDHLADRGARPDFPAPVIKPDEPVYTDEDPDGIESDEPTAPEFARVVNLSVAGKKLGEAIKLLEENTGVAIKVNGLDERLSEYLVESEINGLPLKMAVETICLETSSEACEFEILWKNQPATVEINFHDSLNSVSPDGTENHIDELPAIKPVPSDDSAIIRGIRSDFPDIAPLDIDKGDNK
;
A
#
# COMPACT_ATOMS: atom_id res chain seq x y z
N MET A 1 8.08 50.96 -30.77
CA MET A 1 8.06 50.33 -29.44
C MET A 1 7.46 48.95 -29.63
N THR A 2 8.26 47.91 -29.46
CA THR A 2 7.88 46.52 -29.75
C THR A 2 7.47 45.82 -28.46
N GLU A 3 6.21 45.39 -28.39
CA GLU A 3 5.65 44.64 -27.27
C GLU A 3 6.30 43.25 -27.16
N LYS A 4 6.99 43.00 -26.04
CA LYS A 4 7.46 41.65 -25.68
C LYS A 4 6.32 40.91 -24.99
N LYS A 5 5.66 40.01 -25.72
CA LYS A 5 4.67 39.07 -25.20
C LYS A 5 5.40 37.95 -24.44
N ILE A 6 5.46 38.05 -23.11
CA ILE A 6 5.97 36.99 -22.24
C ILE A 6 4.90 35.88 -22.20
N ARG A 7 5.17 34.74 -22.85
CA ARG A 7 4.35 33.53 -22.72
C ARG A 7 4.84 32.76 -21.50
N MET A 8 4.01 32.69 -20.46
CA MET A 8 4.15 31.71 -19.37
C MET A 8 3.85 30.32 -19.94
N ALA A 9 4.63 29.32 -19.54
CA ALA A 9 4.47 27.94 -19.99
C ALA A 9 3.35 27.24 -19.21
N THR A 10 2.16 27.17 -19.80
CA THR A 10 1.09 26.25 -19.38
C THR A 10 0.90 25.26 -20.53
N SER A 11 1.54 24.08 -20.48
CA SER A 11 1.22 23.00 -21.41
C SER A 11 -0.04 22.30 -20.94
N GLU A 12 -1.01 22.12 -21.84
CA GLU A 12 -2.27 21.38 -21.61
C GLU A 12 -2.06 19.86 -21.44
N LYS A 13 -0.81 19.39 -21.51
CA LYS A 13 -0.43 18.00 -21.26
C LYS A 13 0.37 17.91 -19.95
N PRO A 14 -0.14 17.21 -18.93
CA PRO A 14 0.52 17.10 -17.62
C PRO A 14 1.84 16.32 -17.67
N ASP A 15 2.01 15.42 -18.64
CA ASP A 15 3.19 14.55 -18.73
C ASP A 15 4.42 15.22 -19.37
N GLU A 16 4.25 16.42 -19.93
CA GLU A 16 5.31 17.18 -20.62
C GLU A 16 5.89 18.31 -19.76
N GLN A 17 5.55 18.40 -18.45
CA GLN A 17 6.15 19.37 -17.54
C GLN A 17 7.66 19.10 -17.36
N GLY A 18 8.46 19.90 -18.04
CA GLY A 18 9.92 19.79 -18.09
C GLY A 18 10.59 19.87 -16.71
N HIS A 19 11.65 19.09 -16.57
CA HIS A 19 12.60 19.16 -15.46
C HIS A 19 13.08 20.59 -15.26
N THR A 20 12.78 21.18 -14.09
CA THR A 20 13.34 22.46 -13.71
C THR A 20 14.70 22.26 -13.03
N ILE A 21 15.61 23.22 -13.21
CA ILE A 21 16.96 23.23 -12.63
C ILE A 21 16.91 23.42 -11.08
N VAL A 22 15.77 23.85 -10.53
CA VAL A 22 15.44 23.86 -9.09
C VAL A 22 14.44 22.76 -8.69
N GLY A 23 14.29 21.74 -9.55
CA GLY A 23 13.76 20.42 -9.25
C GLY A 23 12.42 20.35 -8.52
N GLY A 24 11.33 20.65 -9.22
CA GLY A 24 10.06 20.02 -8.86
C GLY A 24 10.25 18.51 -8.89
N ARG A 25 9.95 17.81 -7.78
CA ARG A 25 10.08 16.35 -7.73
C ARG A 25 9.19 15.78 -8.84
N PRO A 26 9.72 14.95 -9.76
CA PRO A 26 8.87 14.25 -10.70
C PRO A 26 7.79 13.53 -9.90
N GLN A 27 6.53 13.69 -10.29
CA GLN A 27 5.47 12.86 -9.72
C GLN A 27 5.89 11.43 -10.04
N ALA A 28 6.22 10.67 -8.99
CA ALA A 28 6.57 9.27 -9.17
C ALA A 28 5.40 8.62 -9.91
N PRO A 29 5.65 7.86 -10.99
CA PRO A 29 4.58 7.17 -11.70
C PRO A 29 3.79 6.35 -10.68
N ARG A 30 2.49 6.63 -10.54
CA ARG A 30 1.59 5.94 -9.59
C ARG A 30 1.32 4.47 -9.98
N SER A 31 2.12 3.92 -10.89
CA SER A 31 2.03 2.56 -11.46
C SER A 31 2.82 1.51 -10.66
N MET A 32 3.32 1.81 -9.46
CA MET A 32 4.15 0.87 -8.67
C MET A 32 3.40 -0.37 -8.10
N ARG A 33 2.17 -0.65 -8.52
CA ARG A 33 1.36 -1.74 -7.95
C ARG A 33 1.50 -3.10 -8.65
N THR A 34 2.14 -3.15 -9.82
CA THR A 34 2.34 -4.40 -10.61
C THR A 34 3.70 -5.07 -10.40
N ASP A 35 4.63 -4.44 -9.68
CA ASP A 35 6.04 -4.88 -9.69
C ASP A 35 6.40 -5.86 -8.56
N ILE A 36 5.46 -6.18 -7.67
CA ILE A 36 5.72 -7.12 -6.57
C ILE A 36 5.44 -8.54 -7.09
N PRO A 37 6.42 -9.46 -7.06
CA PRO A 37 6.24 -10.83 -7.52
C PRO A 37 5.41 -11.65 -6.52
N ARG A 38 4.09 -11.41 -6.53
CA ARG A 38 3.12 -12.00 -5.59
C ARG A 38 3.01 -13.50 -5.77
N GLY A 39 2.99 -14.00 -7.00
CA GLY A 39 2.79 -15.43 -7.24
C GLY A 39 4.01 -16.24 -6.77
N MET A 40 5.22 -15.70 -6.97
CA MET A 40 6.44 -16.30 -6.41
C MET A 40 6.44 -16.27 -4.88
N GLU A 41 5.97 -15.18 -4.26
CA GLU A 41 5.85 -15.08 -2.80
C GLU A 41 4.93 -16.16 -2.21
N ILE A 42 3.79 -16.46 -2.84
CA ILE A 42 2.88 -17.55 -2.41
C ILE A 42 3.60 -18.90 -2.41
N LEU A 43 4.30 -19.20 -3.51
CA LEU A 43 5.01 -20.47 -3.66
C LEU A 43 6.06 -20.65 -2.56
N VAL A 44 6.84 -19.61 -2.28
CA VAL A 44 7.88 -19.64 -1.25
C VAL A 44 7.28 -19.77 0.15
N LYS A 45 6.22 -19.00 0.48
CA LYS A 45 5.52 -19.10 1.78
C LYS A 45 4.85 -20.45 1.99
N ARG A 46 4.24 -21.03 0.96
CA ARG A 46 3.65 -22.37 1.06
C ARG A 46 4.72 -23.43 1.28
N ALA A 47 5.83 -23.35 0.54
CA ALA A 47 6.95 -24.28 0.68
C ALA A 47 7.69 -24.17 2.02
N SER A 48 7.58 -23.04 2.73
CA SER A 48 8.17 -22.92 4.07
C SER A 48 7.36 -23.66 5.15
N ILE A 49 6.08 -23.93 4.89
CA ILE A 49 5.15 -24.60 5.83
C ILE A 49 4.95 -26.07 5.48
N ASP A 50 4.92 -26.40 4.19
CA ASP A 50 4.66 -27.76 3.69
C ASP A 50 5.94 -28.37 3.07
N PRO A 51 6.61 -29.30 3.77
CA PRO A 51 7.81 -29.97 3.28
C PRO A 51 7.59 -30.83 2.03
N MET A 52 6.39 -31.38 1.86
CA MET A 52 6.06 -32.17 0.68
C MET A 52 5.96 -31.25 -0.53
N PHE A 53 5.25 -30.13 -0.38
CA PHE A 53 5.16 -29.11 -1.42
C PHE A 53 6.53 -28.50 -1.75
N LYS A 54 7.40 -28.29 -0.74
CA LYS A 54 8.79 -27.85 -0.96
C LYS A 54 9.53 -28.79 -1.91
N ALA A 55 9.45 -30.10 -1.68
CA ALA A 55 10.12 -31.09 -2.52
C ALA A 55 9.57 -31.05 -3.95
N GLU A 56 8.26 -30.91 -4.11
CA GLU A 56 7.60 -30.78 -5.42
C GLU A 56 8.02 -29.50 -6.15
N LEU A 57 8.05 -28.35 -5.45
CA LEU A 57 8.47 -27.06 -6.01
C LEU A 57 9.92 -27.12 -6.52
N LEU A 58 10.82 -27.75 -5.77
CA LEU A 58 12.23 -27.89 -6.16
C LEU A 58 12.41 -28.80 -7.37
N ALA A 59 11.57 -29.83 -7.50
CA ALA A 59 11.60 -30.79 -8.61
C ALA A 59 10.93 -30.26 -9.89
N LYS A 60 9.86 -29.47 -9.77
CA LYS A 60 8.99 -29.03 -10.88
C LYS A 60 8.72 -27.52 -10.88
N ARG A 61 9.77 -26.71 -10.79
CA ARG A 61 9.67 -25.23 -10.66
C ARG A 61 8.68 -24.58 -11.63
N ASP A 62 8.78 -24.90 -12.91
CA ASP A 62 8.01 -24.20 -13.94
C ASP A 62 6.56 -24.72 -14.06
N LYS A 63 6.28 -25.94 -13.59
CA LYS A 63 4.99 -26.61 -13.79
C LYS A 63 4.07 -26.51 -12.58
N ILE A 64 4.64 -26.39 -11.38
CA ILE A 64 3.85 -26.43 -10.15
C ILE A 64 2.92 -25.22 -10.00
N ALA A 65 3.33 -24.07 -10.54
CA ALA A 65 2.49 -22.88 -10.57
C ALA A 65 1.25 -23.08 -11.44
N ASP A 66 1.42 -23.70 -12.63
CA ASP A 66 0.32 -24.00 -13.55
C ASP A 66 -0.59 -25.11 -12.97
N GLU A 67 -0.02 -26.15 -12.34
CA GLU A 67 -0.78 -27.24 -11.66
C GLU A 67 -1.69 -26.69 -10.55
N LEU A 68 -1.22 -25.67 -9.82
CA LEU A 68 -1.99 -25.02 -8.78
C LEU A 68 -2.90 -23.89 -9.28
N GLN A 69 -2.77 -23.46 -10.54
CA GLN A 69 -3.43 -22.25 -11.07
C GLN A 69 -2.99 -20.97 -10.32
N ILE A 70 -1.73 -20.90 -9.89
CA ILE A 70 -1.14 -19.65 -9.39
C ILE A 70 -0.71 -18.82 -10.60
N PRO A 71 -1.28 -17.63 -10.81
CA PRO A 71 -0.86 -16.76 -11.90
C PRO A 71 0.56 -16.26 -11.61
N LEU A 72 1.51 -16.69 -12.43
CA LEU A 72 2.84 -16.10 -12.50
C LEU A 72 2.94 -15.27 -13.77
N ASP A 73 3.42 -14.04 -13.63
CA ASP A 73 3.76 -13.23 -14.80
C ASP A 73 5.01 -13.80 -15.51
N ALA A 74 5.32 -13.29 -16.71
CA ALA A 74 6.45 -13.77 -17.49
C ALA A 74 7.81 -13.56 -16.78
N SER A 75 7.93 -12.50 -15.99
CA SER A 75 9.12 -12.16 -15.22
C SER A 75 9.31 -13.13 -14.05
N GLU A 76 8.25 -13.43 -13.30
CA GLU A 76 8.22 -14.39 -12.21
C GLU A 76 8.56 -15.80 -12.69
N LYS A 77 8.00 -16.23 -13.83
CA LYS A 77 8.36 -17.52 -14.43
C LYS A 77 9.85 -17.56 -14.78
N ALA A 78 10.39 -16.51 -15.41
CA ALA A 78 11.80 -16.42 -15.74
C ALA A 78 12.70 -16.40 -14.49
N MET A 79 12.29 -15.68 -13.44
CA MET A 79 12.98 -15.66 -12.15
C MET A 79 12.99 -17.04 -11.51
N LEU A 80 11.84 -17.70 -11.40
CA LEU A 80 11.71 -19.01 -10.78
C LEU A 80 12.55 -20.09 -11.52
N ALA A 81 12.58 -20.03 -12.84
CA ALA A 81 13.43 -20.89 -13.67
C ALA A 81 14.93 -20.60 -13.50
N GLY A 82 15.29 -19.33 -13.36
CA GLY A 82 16.69 -18.87 -13.25
C GLY A 82 17.32 -19.07 -11.87
N ILE A 83 16.53 -19.16 -10.79
CA ILE A 83 17.04 -19.31 -9.43
C ILE A 83 17.59 -20.74 -9.23
N PRO A 84 18.87 -20.92 -8.83
CA PRO A 84 19.42 -22.23 -8.48
C PRO A 84 18.68 -22.90 -7.32
N ALA A 85 18.60 -24.24 -7.33
CA ALA A 85 17.88 -25.03 -6.32
C ALA A 85 18.26 -24.64 -4.88
N GLU A 86 19.57 -24.56 -4.63
CA GLU A 86 20.13 -24.23 -3.33
C GLU A 86 19.76 -22.81 -2.85
N HIS A 87 19.63 -21.87 -3.78
CA HIS A 87 19.20 -20.50 -3.46
C HIS A 87 17.71 -20.45 -3.14
N LEU A 88 16.89 -21.14 -3.92
CA LEU A 88 15.45 -21.24 -3.65
C LEU A 88 15.19 -21.90 -2.28
N GLU A 89 15.94 -22.95 -1.94
CA GLU A 89 15.86 -23.56 -0.61
C GLU A 89 16.23 -22.61 0.53
N LYS A 90 17.27 -21.78 0.35
CA LYS A 90 17.66 -20.76 1.33
C LYS A 90 16.56 -19.70 1.49
N MET A 91 15.94 -19.26 0.40
CA MET A 91 14.80 -18.33 0.43
C MET A 91 13.62 -18.93 1.20
N ILE A 92 13.26 -20.18 0.90
CA ILE A 92 12.18 -20.90 1.60
C ILE A 92 12.48 -21.01 3.10
N LYS A 93 13.72 -21.35 3.47
CA LYS A 93 14.14 -21.47 4.88
C LYS A 93 14.13 -20.13 5.63
N ALA A 94 14.43 -19.03 4.94
CA ALA A 94 14.43 -17.68 5.53
C ALA A 94 13.02 -17.06 5.60
N THR A 95 12.01 -17.67 4.96
CA THR A 95 10.66 -17.13 4.91
C THR A 95 9.87 -17.56 6.13
N GLU A 96 9.57 -16.60 7.01
CA GLU A 96 8.69 -16.80 8.16
C GLU A 96 7.23 -16.53 7.79
N VAL A 97 6.33 -17.41 8.22
CA VAL A 97 4.89 -17.23 8.02
C VAL A 97 4.19 -17.21 9.38
N PRO A 98 3.37 -16.19 9.67
CA PRO A 98 2.57 -16.13 10.89
C PRO A 98 1.68 -17.37 11.07
N PRO A 99 1.53 -17.92 12.29
CA PRO A 99 0.80 -19.16 12.55
C PRO A 99 -0.67 -19.11 12.13
N ALA A 100 -1.31 -17.94 12.20
CA ALA A 100 -2.69 -17.72 11.75
C ALA A 100 -2.90 -18.07 10.25
N GLN A 101 -1.83 -18.04 9.45
CA GLN A 101 -1.88 -18.24 8.00
C GLN A 101 -1.51 -19.66 7.58
N HIS A 102 -1.03 -20.50 8.51
CA HIS A 102 -0.54 -21.84 8.19
C HIS A 102 -1.63 -22.75 7.64
N SER A 103 -2.82 -22.72 8.24
CA SER A 103 -3.95 -23.54 7.79
C SER A 103 -4.43 -23.15 6.39
N LEU A 104 -4.48 -21.84 6.10
CA LEU A 104 -4.90 -21.30 4.81
C LEU A 104 -3.87 -21.57 3.71
N LEU A 105 -2.57 -21.46 4.00
CA LEU A 105 -1.53 -21.76 3.02
C LEU A 105 -1.32 -23.26 2.80
N ALA A 106 -1.55 -24.10 3.81
CA ALA A 106 -1.42 -25.54 3.68
C ALA A 106 -2.62 -26.20 2.95
N LYS A 107 -3.84 -25.71 3.20
CA LYS A 107 -5.08 -26.36 2.73
C LYS A 107 -5.96 -25.48 1.83
N GLY A 108 -5.66 -24.19 1.71
CA GLY A 108 -6.47 -23.25 0.95
C GLY A 108 -6.38 -23.47 -0.55
N THR A 109 -7.39 -23.00 -1.26
CA THR A 109 -7.35 -22.86 -2.71
C THR A 109 -6.42 -21.70 -3.10
N THR A 110 -5.95 -21.67 -4.34
CA THR A 110 -5.08 -20.60 -4.83
C THR A 110 -5.70 -19.20 -4.77
N ALA A 111 -7.01 -19.09 -5.00
CA ALA A 111 -7.75 -17.86 -4.82
C ALA A 111 -7.68 -17.35 -3.35
N ALA A 112 -7.83 -18.25 -2.38
CA ALA A 112 -7.72 -17.91 -0.96
C ALA A 112 -6.29 -17.46 -0.58
N MET A 113 -5.26 -18.09 -1.15
CA MET A 113 -3.87 -17.69 -0.92
C MET A 113 -3.55 -16.30 -1.51
N LEU A 114 -4.08 -15.99 -2.70
CA LEU A 114 -3.93 -14.67 -3.34
C LEU A 114 -4.64 -13.57 -2.54
N ALA A 115 -5.86 -13.84 -2.05
CA ALA A 115 -6.60 -12.89 -1.21
C ALA A 115 -5.83 -12.59 0.10
N LEU A 116 -5.25 -13.62 0.72
CA LEU A 116 -4.44 -13.48 1.93
C LEU A 116 -3.20 -12.61 1.66
N LEU A 117 -2.50 -12.81 0.55
CA LEU A 117 -1.38 -11.93 0.19
C LEU A 117 -1.81 -10.49 -0.06
N ALA A 118 -2.96 -10.27 -0.72
CA ALA A 118 -3.47 -8.93 -0.97
C ALA A 118 -3.70 -8.18 0.35
N GLN A 119 -4.22 -8.85 1.38
CA GLN A 119 -4.39 -8.29 2.73
C GLN A 119 -3.06 -7.96 3.41
N LEU A 120 -2.03 -8.81 3.26
CA LEU A 120 -0.73 -8.59 3.92
C LEU A 120 0.14 -7.52 3.28
N THR A 121 -0.01 -7.29 1.98
CA THR A 121 0.78 -6.25 1.29
C THR A 121 0.31 -4.82 1.59
N PHE A 122 -0.88 -4.65 2.19
CA PHE A 122 -1.49 -3.33 2.39
C PHE A 122 -2.02 -3.04 3.80
N ALA A 123 -2.15 -4.03 4.68
CA ALA A 123 -2.45 -3.74 6.08
C ALA A 123 -1.15 -3.26 6.78
N PRO A 124 -1.02 -1.97 7.17
CA PRO A 124 -0.04 -1.63 8.20
C PRO A 124 -0.38 -2.52 9.39
N VAL A 125 0.53 -3.42 9.80
CA VAL A 125 0.30 -4.28 10.96
C VAL A 125 0.03 -3.35 12.15
N PRO A 126 -1.22 -3.23 12.64
CA PRO A 126 -1.51 -2.38 13.78
C PRO A 126 -0.84 -3.05 14.96
N GLY A 127 0.15 -2.39 15.57
CA GLY A 127 0.86 -2.93 16.72
C GLY A 127 2.21 -3.62 16.44
N ARG A 128 2.67 -3.73 15.17
CA ARG A 128 4.11 -3.99 14.92
C ARG A 128 4.83 -2.66 14.78
N ALA A 129 4.86 -1.90 15.88
CA ALA A 129 6.07 -1.14 16.15
C ALA A 129 7.17 -2.21 16.21
N GLU A 130 7.94 -2.35 15.12
CA GLU A 130 9.27 -2.92 15.26
C GLU A 130 9.84 -2.22 16.49
N ASN A 131 10.10 -2.98 17.56
CA ASN A 131 10.88 -2.42 18.66
C ASN A 131 12.04 -1.75 17.97
N PRO A 132 12.23 -0.42 18.11
CA PRO A 132 13.35 0.24 17.50
C PRO A 132 14.54 -0.63 17.88
N PRO A 133 15.42 -1.00 16.92
CA PRO A 133 16.55 -1.85 17.24
C PRO A 133 17.09 -1.34 18.56
N LYS A 134 17.28 -2.22 19.54
CA LYS A 134 17.90 -1.86 20.82
C LYS A 134 19.33 -1.43 20.49
N VAL A 135 19.45 -0.25 19.87
CA VAL A 135 20.61 0.58 19.90
C VAL A 135 20.70 0.83 21.38
N ASN A 136 21.67 0.18 22.02
CA ASN A 136 22.16 0.60 23.31
C ASN A 136 22.70 2.02 23.12
N VAL A 137 21.80 3.00 23.00
CA VAL A 137 22.13 4.41 23.12
C VAL A 137 22.44 4.54 24.59
N ARG A 138 23.69 4.23 24.95
CA ARG A 138 24.22 4.57 26.26
C ARG A 138 23.91 6.04 26.45
N PRO A 139 23.24 6.45 27.54
CA PRO A 139 23.06 7.85 27.83
C PRO A 139 24.45 8.49 27.80
N ALA A 140 24.59 9.60 27.08
CA ALA A 140 25.81 10.38 26.94
C ALA A 140 26.22 10.89 28.33
N THR A 141 26.87 10.01 29.09
CA THR A 141 27.45 10.27 30.38
C THR A 141 28.94 10.05 30.19
N THR A 142 29.66 11.16 30.35
CA THR A 142 31.10 11.25 30.59
C THR A 142 31.98 10.41 29.66
N ARG A 143 32.47 11.07 28.61
CA ARG A 143 33.85 11.01 28.12
C ARG A 143 34.71 9.99 28.88
N SER A 144 34.73 8.76 28.41
CA SER A 144 35.72 7.76 28.79
C SER A 144 37.06 8.20 28.21
N GLU A 145 38.05 8.45 29.07
CA GLU A 145 39.40 8.92 28.71
C GLU A 145 40.28 7.85 28.01
N ASN A 146 39.71 6.80 27.41
CA ASN A 146 40.49 5.61 27.01
C ASN A 146 40.24 5.08 25.58
N ASP A 147 39.75 5.89 24.64
CA ASP A 147 39.70 5.49 23.23
C ASP A 147 40.84 6.14 22.41
N ASP A 148 42.05 5.63 22.60
CA ASP A 148 43.27 6.10 21.90
C ASP A 148 43.44 5.50 20.48
N TYR A 149 42.51 4.71 19.93
CA TYR A 149 42.77 3.95 18.69
C TYR A 149 41.66 3.86 17.64
N ALA A 150 40.73 4.82 17.57
CA ALA A 150 39.74 4.82 16.48
C ALA A 150 39.50 6.21 15.86
N VAL A 151 40.57 6.83 15.37
CA VAL A 151 40.45 7.98 14.45
C VAL A 151 41.12 7.61 13.12
N VAL A 152 40.42 6.86 12.28
CA VAL A 152 40.66 6.94 10.84
C VAL A 152 40.06 8.27 10.40
N LYS A 153 40.90 9.31 10.45
CA LYS A 153 40.60 10.61 9.83
C LYS A 153 40.33 10.35 8.35
N GLY A 154 39.06 10.39 7.97
CA GLY A 154 38.72 10.68 6.58
C GLY A 154 39.44 11.96 6.19
N ILE A 155 40.25 11.87 5.13
CA ILE A 155 41.01 12.98 4.57
C ILE A 155 40.00 14.05 4.16
N ARG A 156 39.75 15.01 5.04
CA ARG A 156 39.12 16.27 4.67
C ARG A 156 40.24 17.13 4.10
N PRO A 157 40.08 17.70 2.89
CA PRO A 157 41.00 18.73 2.42
C PRO A 157 41.09 19.82 3.49
N ASP A 158 42.30 20.05 3.98
CA ASP A 158 42.61 21.17 4.85
C ASP A 158 42.33 22.44 4.06
N PHE A 159 41.18 23.06 4.30
CA PHE A 159 40.96 24.45 3.92
C PHE A 159 41.54 25.28 5.06
N ASP A 160 42.61 26.03 4.77
CA ASP A 160 43.14 27.05 5.67
C ASP A 160 41.99 28.02 6.00
N VAL A 161 41.53 27.95 7.25
CA VAL A 161 40.46 28.80 7.78
C VAL A 161 41.08 30.16 8.08
N ASP A 162 41.21 30.98 7.04
CA ASP A 162 41.30 32.43 7.21
C ASP A 162 39.92 32.94 7.67
N ASP A 163 39.94 33.49 8.88
CA ASP A 163 38.83 33.87 9.72
C ASP A 163 38.11 35.13 9.20
N HIS A 164 37.47 35.03 8.02
CA HIS A 164 36.69 36.10 7.40
C HIS A 164 35.18 36.02 7.69
N LEU A 165 34.77 35.33 8.75
CA LEU A 165 33.35 35.12 9.08
C LEU A 165 32.62 36.35 9.66
N ALA A 166 33.29 37.50 9.79
CA ALA A 166 32.68 38.72 10.29
C ALA A 166 31.98 39.58 9.22
N ASP A 167 32.07 39.25 7.92
CA ASP A 167 31.52 40.08 6.83
C ASP A 167 30.36 39.42 6.06
N ARG A 168 29.63 38.48 6.70
CA ARG A 168 28.34 38.03 6.17
C ARG A 168 27.31 39.12 6.46
N GLY A 169 27.23 40.03 5.50
CA GLY A 169 26.46 41.26 5.50
C GLY A 169 25.11 41.18 6.23
N ALA A 170 24.80 42.29 6.89
CA ALA A 170 23.49 42.56 7.46
C ALA A 170 22.40 42.11 6.47
N ARG A 171 21.52 41.21 6.91
CA ARG A 171 20.29 40.90 6.18
C ARG A 171 19.64 42.26 5.86
N PRO A 172 19.38 42.57 4.57
CA PRO A 172 18.59 43.74 4.23
C PRO A 172 17.27 43.64 5.01
N ASP A 173 16.91 44.68 5.75
CA ASP A 173 15.62 44.75 6.43
C ASP A 173 14.52 44.59 5.37
N PHE A 174 13.97 43.37 5.30
CA PHE A 174 12.80 43.12 4.48
C PHE A 174 11.65 43.92 5.11
N PRO A 175 10.98 44.80 4.35
CA PRO A 175 9.83 45.51 4.88
C PRO A 175 8.80 44.50 5.36
N ALA A 176 8.18 44.77 6.51
CA ALA A 176 7.13 43.93 7.06
C ALA A 176 6.09 43.63 5.97
N PRO A 177 5.62 42.38 5.85
CA PRO A 177 4.67 42.00 4.81
C PRO A 177 3.44 42.89 4.91
N VAL A 178 3.23 43.70 3.86
CA VAL A 178 2.05 44.55 3.73
C VAL A 178 0.90 43.63 3.34
N ILE A 179 0.09 43.25 4.33
CA ILE A 179 -1.19 42.56 4.11
C ILE A 179 -2.05 43.52 3.29
N LYS A 180 -2.23 43.23 2.01
CA LYS A 180 -3.12 44.02 1.16
C LYS A 180 -4.56 43.65 1.52
N PRO A 181 -5.44 44.62 1.82
CA PRO A 181 -6.83 44.35 2.22
C PRO A 181 -7.70 43.74 1.11
N ASP A 182 -7.16 43.54 -0.09
CA ASP A 182 -7.87 43.01 -1.27
C ASP A 182 -7.39 41.60 -1.67
N GLU A 183 -6.69 40.87 -0.81
CA GLU A 183 -6.50 39.44 -1.08
C GLU A 183 -7.87 38.76 -1.03
N PRO A 184 -8.29 38.10 -2.14
CA PRO A 184 -9.57 37.39 -2.16
C PRO A 184 -9.51 36.35 -1.05
N VAL A 185 -10.47 36.42 -0.14
CA VAL A 185 -10.76 35.31 0.75
C VAL A 185 -11.04 34.13 -0.17
N TYR A 186 -10.09 33.20 -0.25
CA TYR A 186 -10.32 31.92 -0.89
C TYR A 186 -11.41 31.27 -0.06
N THR A 187 -12.65 31.37 -0.54
CA THR A 187 -13.68 30.43 -0.14
C THR A 187 -13.17 29.08 -0.57
N ASP A 188 -13.02 28.15 0.38
CA ASP A 188 -12.64 26.75 0.15
C ASP A 188 -13.75 26.01 -0.63
N GLU A 189 -14.23 26.59 -1.73
CA GLU A 189 -15.01 25.88 -2.72
C GLU A 189 -14.00 25.13 -3.58
N ASP A 190 -13.76 23.87 -3.21
CA ASP A 190 -12.91 22.96 -3.97
C ASP A 190 -13.35 22.98 -5.45
N PRO A 191 -12.45 23.33 -6.40
CA PRO A 191 -12.79 23.57 -7.80
C PRO A 191 -13.29 22.33 -8.55
N ASP A 192 -13.27 21.17 -7.90
CA ASP A 192 -13.58 19.88 -8.51
C ASP A 192 -15.04 19.47 -8.31
N GLY A 193 -15.83 20.18 -7.48
CA GLY A 193 -17.24 19.87 -7.24
C GLY A 193 -17.47 18.47 -6.65
N ILE A 194 -16.42 17.82 -6.16
CA ILE A 194 -16.49 16.57 -5.41
C ILE A 194 -16.84 16.99 -4.00
N GLU A 195 -18.14 16.99 -3.68
CA GLU A 195 -18.60 17.08 -2.30
C GLU A 195 -17.86 16.00 -1.51
N SER A 196 -17.01 16.41 -0.56
CA SER A 196 -16.37 15.45 0.33
C SER A 196 -17.47 14.80 1.15
N ASP A 197 -17.63 13.47 1.03
CA ASP A 197 -18.53 12.68 1.87
C ASP A 197 -18.09 12.64 3.35
N GLU A 198 -17.21 13.58 3.74
CA GLU A 198 -16.72 13.66 5.10
C GLU A 198 -17.78 14.28 6.03
N PRO A 199 -18.07 13.62 7.17
CA PRO A 199 -18.93 14.20 8.19
C PRO A 199 -18.39 15.54 8.68
N THR A 200 -19.13 16.62 8.44
CA THR A 200 -18.76 17.98 8.85
C THR A 200 -19.36 18.36 10.20
N ALA A 201 -20.35 17.60 10.69
CA ALA A 201 -21.02 17.92 11.95
C ALA A 201 -20.05 17.79 13.15
N PRO A 202 -19.95 18.81 14.02
CA PRO A 202 -18.99 18.83 15.13
C PRO A 202 -19.20 17.70 16.14
N GLU A 203 -20.40 17.11 16.18
CA GLU A 203 -20.75 15.98 17.03
C GLU A 203 -19.89 14.74 16.70
N PHE A 204 -19.47 14.56 15.45
CA PHE A 204 -18.62 13.43 15.03
C PHE A 204 -17.17 13.57 15.48
N ALA A 205 -16.73 14.79 15.81
CA ALA A 205 -15.41 15.07 16.37
C ALA A 205 -15.36 14.90 17.91
N ARG A 206 -16.50 14.60 18.56
CA ARG A 206 -16.57 14.43 20.00
C ARG A 206 -15.73 13.21 20.43
N VAL A 207 -14.87 13.43 21.41
CA VAL A 207 -14.00 12.38 21.96
C VAL A 207 -14.82 11.41 22.81
N VAL A 208 -14.70 10.12 22.50
CA VAL A 208 -15.32 9.02 23.22
C VAL A 208 -14.52 8.73 24.49
N ASN A 209 -15.18 8.70 25.64
CA ASN A 209 -14.53 8.43 26.94
C ASN A 209 -15.09 7.14 27.57
N LEU A 210 -15.10 6.05 26.81
CA LEU A 210 -15.59 4.76 27.29
C LEU A 210 -14.74 3.62 26.72
N SER A 211 -14.66 2.52 27.46
CA SER A 211 -14.00 1.30 27.01
C SER A 211 -15.05 0.28 26.56
N VAL A 212 -14.93 -0.19 25.31
CA VAL A 212 -15.78 -1.24 24.71
C VAL A 212 -15.06 -2.58 24.58
N ALA A 213 -13.78 -2.65 24.91
CA ALA A 213 -12.99 -3.87 24.77
C ALA A 213 -13.59 -5.00 25.63
N GLY A 214 -13.77 -6.17 25.01
CA GLY A 214 -14.42 -7.34 25.59
C GLY A 214 -15.96 -7.30 25.62
N LYS A 215 -16.60 -6.26 25.04
CA LYS A 215 -18.06 -6.19 24.98
C LYS A 215 -18.60 -6.72 23.66
N LYS A 216 -19.84 -7.20 23.69
CA LYS A 216 -20.59 -7.58 22.48
C LYS A 216 -20.79 -6.36 21.58
N LEU A 217 -20.67 -6.51 20.27
CA LEU A 217 -20.80 -5.44 19.28
C LEU A 217 -22.10 -4.64 19.45
N GLY A 218 -23.23 -5.33 19.63
CA GLY A 218 -24.52 -4.68 19.85
C GLY A 218 -24.60 -3.88 21.16
N GLU A 219 -23.84 -4.26 22.19
CA GLU A 219 -23.72 -3.48 23.43
C GLU A 219 -22.75 -2.29 23.25
N ALA A 220 -21.62 -2.51 22.57
CA ALA A 220 -20.62 -1.48 22.29
C ALA A 220 -21.22 -0.30 21.52
N ILE A 221 -22.04 -0.56 20.50
CA ILE A 221 -22.71 0.49 19.71
C ILE A 221 -23.73 1.27 20.55
N LYS A 222 -24.51 0.59 21.40
CA LYS A 222 -25.45 1.26 22.32
C LYS A 222 -24.73 2.17 23.32
N LEU A 223 -23.61 1.72 23.87
CA LEU A 223 -22.80 2.52 24.79
C LEU A 223 -22.19 3.75 24.11
N LEU A 224 -21.82 3.62 22.83
CA LEU A 224 -21.37 4.74 22.02
C LEU A 224 -22.47 5.79 21.81
N GLU A 225 -23.69 5.35 21.46
CA GLU A 225 -24.86 6.21 21.34
C GLU A 225 -25.16 6.93 22.66
N GLU A 226 -25.16 6.21 23.79
CA GLU A 226 -25.40 6.78 25.13
C GLU A 226 -24.33 7.80 25.54
N ASN A 227 -23.06 7.54 25.24
CA ASN A 227 -21.95 8.42 25.63
C ASN A 227 -21.88 9.70 24.79
N THR A 228 -22.14 9.58 23.48
CA THR A 228 -21.98 10.69 22.54
C THR A 228 -23.27 11.48 22.35
N GLY A 229 -24.43 10.86 22.57
CA GLY A 229 -25.75 11.43 22.28
C GLY A 229 -26.08 11.49 20.79
N VAL A 230 -25.25 10.89 19.93
CA VAL A 230 -25.47 10.80 18.49
C VAL A 230 -26.19 9.49 18.21
N ALA A 231 -27.33 9.55 17.51
CA ALA A 231 -28.10 8.35 17.20
C ALA A 231 -27.37 7.50 16.14
N ILE A 232 -27.15 6.22 16.47
CA ILE A 232 -26.47 5.24 15.62
C ILE A 232 -27.48 4.16 15.23
N LYS A 233 -27.87 4.13 13.96
CA LYS A 233 -28.75 3.10 13.41
C LYS A 233 -27.91 1.99 12.81
N VAL A 234 -28.20 0.75 13.20
CA VAL A 234 -27.52 -0.42 12.67
C VAL A 234 -28.53 -1.26 11.90
N ASN A 235 -28.25 -1.50 10.62
CA ASN A 235 -29.05 -2.34 9.73
C ASN A 235 -28.25 -3.58 9.35
N GLY A 236 -28.93 -4.72 9.17
CA GLY A 236 -28.29 -5.96 8.72
C GLY A 236 -27.42 -6.67 9.77
N LEU A 237 -27.50 -6.25 11.04
CA LEU A 237 -26.78 -6.91 12.13
C LEU A 237 -27.43 -8.27 12.46
N ASP A 238 -26.81 -9.35 12.00
CA ASP A 238 -27.19 -10.71 12.35
C ASP A 238 -26.93 -11.02 13.84
N GLU A 239 -27.63 -12.01 14.40
CA GLU A 239 -27.46 -12.45 15.78
C GLU A 239 -26.00 -12.83 16.06
N ARG A 240 -25.33 -13.50 15.11
CA ARG A 240 -23.92 -13.89 15.23
C ARG A 240 -22.99 -12.69 15.36
N LEU A 241 -23.16 -11.68 14.51
CA LEU A 241 -22.39 -10.43 14.57
C LEU A 241 -22.72 -9.64 15.83
N SER A 242 -23.96 -9.69 16.30
CA SER A 242 -24.35 -9.02 17.55
C SER A 242 -23.63 -9.58 18.77
N GLU A 243 -23.22 -10.85 18.73
CA GLU A 243 -22.45 -11.52 19.78
C GLU A 243 -20.93 -11.36 19.65
N TYR A 244 -20.44 -10.80 18.54
CA TYR A 244 -19.02 -10.57 18.31
C TYR A 244 -18.41 -9.70 19.42
N LEU A 245 -17.27 -10.12 19.96
CA LEU A 245 -16.59 -9.41 21.04
C LEU A 245 -15.59 -8.43 20.43
N VAL A 246 -15.79 -7.15 20.70
CA VAL A 246 -14.87 -6.09 20.26
C VAL A 246 -13.60 -6.15 21.10
N GLU A 247 -12.44 -6.32 20.48
CA GLU A 247 -11.12 -6.34 21.09
C GLU A 247 -10.48 -4.95 21.15
N SER A 248 -10.80 -4.05 20.19
CA SER A 248 -10.18 -2.73 20.11
C SER A 248 -10.59 -1.79 21.25
N GLU A 249 -9.60 -1.06 21.77
CA GLU A 249 -9.83 0.05 22.69
C GLU A 249 -10.06 1.36 21.92
N ILE A 250 -11.24 1.97 22.10
CA ILE A 250 -11.64 3.22 21.42
C ILE A 250 -11.59 4.46 22.32
N ASN A 251 -11.11 4.30 23.56
CA ASN A 251 -11.10 5.38 24.53
C ASN A 251 -10.16 6.50 24.08
N GLY A 252 -10.65 7.74 24.06
CA GLY A 252 -9.91 8.90 23.60
C GLY A 252 -9.97 9.14 22.08
N LEU A 253 -10.66 8.29 21.31
CA LEU A 253 -10.84 8.50 19.88
C LEU A 253 -12.04 9.42 19.58
N PRO A 254 -11.99 10.23 18.50
CA PRO A 254 -13.18 10.88 17.95
C PRO A 254 -14.25 9.85 17.58
N LEU A 255 -15.54 10.19 17.73
CA LEU A 255 -16.66 9.30 17.40
C LEU A 255 -16.55 8.70 16.00
N LYS A 256 -16.17 9.50 15.00
CA LYS A 256 -15.92 9.02 13.62
C LYS A 256 -14.96 7.82 13.60
N MET A 257 -13.77 8.04 14.17
CA MET A 257 -12.70 7.03 14.21
C MET A 257 -13.08 5.83 15.08
N ALA A 258 -13.82 6.05 16.17
CA ALA A 258 -14.28 4.97 17.04
C ALA A 258 -15.24 4.02 16.32
N VAL A 259 -16.23 4.55 15.58
CA VAL A 259 -17.16 3.73 14.78
C VAL A 259 -16.41 3.00 13.66
N GLU A 260 -15.55 3.70 12.91
CA GLU A 260 -14.75 3.10 11.85
C GLU A 260 -13.87 1.97 12.38
N THR A 261 -13.24 2.15 13.54
CA THR A 261 -12.39 1.13 14.18
C THR A 261 -13.19 -0.13 14.53
N ILE A 262 -14.36 0.03 15.14
CA ILE A 262 -15.23 -1.10 15.49
C ILE A 262 -15.69 -1.84 14.22
N CYS A 263 -16.16 -1.11 13.20
CA CYS A 263 -16.64 -1.73 11.96
C CYS A 263 -15.51 -2.47 11.21
N LEU A 264 -14.32 -1.86 11.11
CA LEU A 264 -13.16 -2.49 10.50
C LEU A 264 -12.76 -3.78 11.19
N GLU A 265 -12.80 -3.81 12.52
CA GLU A 265 -12.52 -5.03 13.27
C GLU A 265 -13.52 -6.15 12.94
N THR A 266 -14.81 -5.82 12.93
CA THR A 266 -15.90 -6.77 12.62
C THR A 266 -15.88 -7.26 11.17
N SER A 267 -15.30 -6.48 10.25
CA SER A 267 -15.20 -6.85 8.83
C SER A 267 -14.27 -8.04 8.57
N SER A 268 -13.37 -8.35 9.52
CA SER A 268 -12.46 -9.49 9.41
C SER A 268 -13.19 -10.85 9.37
N GLU A 269 -14.44 -10.92 9.84
CA GLU A 269 -15.28 -12.13 9.84
C GLU A 269 -16.13 -12.30 8.57
N ALA A 270 -15.73 -11.71 7.44
CA ALA A 270 -16.43 -11.79 6.15
C ALA A 270 -17.79 -11.08 6.12
N CYS A 271 -17.86 -9.91 6.75
CA CYS A 271 -18.99 -8.98 6.61
C CYS A 271 -18.51 -7.69 5.95
N GLU A 272 -19.12 -7.33 4.83
CA GLU A 272 -18.93 -6.02 4.22
C GLU A 272 -19.81 -5.01 4.96
N PHE A 273 -19.35 -3.76 5.09
CA PHE A 273 -20.13 -2.73 5.76
C PHE A 273 -20.06 -1.39 5.03
N GLU A 274 -21.11 -0.60 5.18
CA GLU A 274 -21.21 0.76 4.69
C GLU A 274 -21.57 1.68 5.87
N ILE A 275 -20.85 2.80 6.00
CA ILE A 275 -21.13 3.82 7.02
C ILE A 275 -21.60 5.09 6.32
N LEU A 276 -22.85 5.49 6.59
CA LEU A 276 -23.44 6.70 6.08
C LEU A 276 -23.52 7.74 7.20
N TRP A 277 -22.81 8.85 7.00
CA TRP A 277 -22.80 9.97 7.93
C TRP A 277 -23.81 11.03 7.50
N LYS A 278 -24.75 11.39 8.38
CA LYS A 278 -25.74 12.44 8.11
C LYS A 278 -25.50 13.61 9.04
N ASN A 279 -25.28 14.80 8.48
CA ASN A 279 -24.95 16.00 9.26
C ASN A 279 -26.16 16.64 9.96
N GLN A 280 -27.38 16.50 9.42
CA GLN A 280 -28.58 17.17 9.93
C GLN A 280 -29.84 16.28 9.88
N PRO A 281 -30.29 15.71 11.01
CA PRO A 281 -29.60 15.67 12.31
C PRO A 281 -28.35 14.78 12.26
N ALA A 282 -27.38 15.06 13.14
CA ALA A 282 -26.19 14.24 13.31
C ALA A 282 -26.59 12.79 13.62
N THR A 283 -26.47 11.91 12.62
CA THR A 283 -26.86 10.50 12.70
C THR A 283 -25.86 9.65 11.93
N VAL A 284 -25.59 8.46 12.46
CA VAL A 284 -24.72 7.46 11.82
C VAL A 284 -25.59 6.28 11.43
N GLU A 285 -25.55 5.86 10.17
CA GLU A 285 -26.22 4.64 9.71
C GLU A 285 -25.17 3.63 9.27
N ILE A 286 -25.13 2.47 9.92
CA ILE A 286 -24.19 1.38 9.64
C ILE A 286 -24.98 0.25 9.00
N ASN A 287 -24.68 -0.08 7.75
CA ASN A 287 -25.29 -1.19 7.03
C ASN A 287 -24.30 -2.34 6.95
N PHE A 288 -24.62 -3.48 7.57
CA PHE A 288 -23.86 -4.71 7.43
C PHE A 288 -24.45 -5.57 6.30
N HIS A 289 -23.57 -6.04 5.42
CA HIS A 289 -23.89 -6.90 4.29
C HIS A 289 -23.28 -8.29 4.55
N ASP A 290 -24.15 -9.31 4.56
CA ASP A 290 -23.72 -10.69 4.68
C ASP A 290 -23.17 -11.18 3.32
N SER A 291 -21.84 -11.30 3.23
CA SER A 291 -21.16 -11.76 2.01
C SER A 291 -21.49 -13.21 1.66
N LEU A 292 -22.06 -13.99 2.59
CA LEU A 292 -22.22 -15.44 2.44
C LEU A 292 -23.49 -15.88 1.68
N ASN A 293 -24.38 -14.95 1.31
CA ASN A 293 -25.70 -15.29 0.76
C ASN A 293 -25.94 -14.93 -0.73
N SER A 294 -24.90 -14.62 -1.52
CA SER A 294 -25.06 -14.46 -2.98
C SER A 294 -25.16 -15.79 -3.76
N VAL A 295 -25.26 -16.93 -3.08
CA VAL A 295 -25.72 -18.17 -3.73
C VAL A 295 -27.24 -18.08 -3.85
N SER A 296 -27.70 -17.46 -4.93
CA SER A 296 -29.11 -17.51 -5.33
C SER A 296 -29.64 -18.94 -5.23
N PRO A 297 -30.69 -19.21 -4.43
CA PRO A 297 -31.27 -20.55 -4.31
C PRO A 297 -32.11 -20.95 -5.53
N ASP A 298 -32.22 -20.06 -6.52
CA ASP A 298 -32.79 -20.41 -7.81
C ASP A 298 -31.72 -21.15 -8.61
N GLY A 299 -31.85 -22.49 -8.63
CA GLY A 299 -31.06 -23.41 -9.47
C GLY A 299 -31.35 -23.25 -10.96
N THR A 300 -31.55 -22.02 -11.43
CA THR A 300 -31.45 -21.68 -12.83
C THR A 300 -29.97 -21.49 -13.13
N GLU A 301 -29.40 -22.45 -13.84
CA GLU A 301 -28.14 -22.32 -14.54
C GLU A 301 -28.17 -21.00 -15.33
N ASN A 302 -27.62 -19.94 -14.73
CA ASN A 302 -27.31 -18.73 -15.46
C ASN A 302 -26.25 -19.15 -16.46
N HIS A 303 -26.71 -19.37 -17.70
CA HIS A 303 -25.91 -19.30 -18.90
C HIS A 303 -24.92 -18.16 -18.69
N ILE A 304 -23.65 -18.53 -18.52
CA ILE A 304 -22.54 -17.62 -18.63
C ILE A 304 -22.65 -17.11 -20.07
N ASP A 305 -23.22 -15.93 -20.24
CA ASP A 305 -23.11 -15.18 -21.48
C ASP A 305 -21.61 -15.01 -21.70
N GLU A 306 -21.15 -15.80 -22.66
CA GLU A 306 -19.83 -15.83 -23.24
C GLU A 306 -19.47 -14.39 -23.59
N LEU A 307 -18.69 -13.75 -22.72
CA LEU A 307 -18.10 -12.44 -23.01
C LEU A 307 -17.45 -12.56 -24.40
N PRO A 308 -17.80 -11.67 -25.35
CA PRO A 308 -17.37 -11.82 -26.73
C PRO A 308 -15.85 -11.88 -26.75
N ALA A 309 -15.31 -12.95 -27.32
CA ALA A 309 -13.87 -13.14 -27.50
C ALA A 309 -13.29 -11.89 -28.18
N ILE A 310 -12.66 -11.03 -27.36
CA ILE A 310 -11.90 -9.89 -27.84
C ILE A 310 -10.68 -10.49 -28.55
N LYS A 311 -10.77 -10.56 -29.88
CA LYS A 311 -9.62 -10.90 -30.71
C LYS A 311 -8.49 -9.93 -30.34
N PRO A 312 -7.27 -10.41 -30.03
CA PRO A 312 -6.15 -9.53 -29.78
C PRO A 312 -5.96 -8.66 -31.02
N VAL A 313 -6.23 -7.36 -30.86
CA VAL A 313 -5.84 -6.37 -31.85
C VAL A 313 -4.31 -6.39 -31.86
N PRO A 314 -3.65 -6.57 -33.03
CA PRO A 314 -2.21 -6.46 -33.10
C PRO A 314 -1.81 -5.05 -32.65
N SER A 315 -1.23 -4.95 -31.46
CA SER A 315 -0.59 -3.73 -30.98
C SER A 315 0.62 -3.48 -31.86
N ASP A 316 0.56 -2.42 -32.65
CA ASP A 316 1.67 -1.95 -33.48
C ASP A 316 2.67 -1.23 -32.55
N ASP A 317 3.51 -2.03 -31.88
CA ASP A 317 4.56 -1.57 -30.96
C ASP A 317 5.72 -0.83 -31.68
N SER A 318 5.54 -0.45 -32.95
CA SER A 318 6.53 0.29 -33.74
C SER A 318 6.77 1.73 -33.25
N ALA A 319 5.93 2.26 -32.35
CA ALA A 319 6.06 3.63 -31.84
C ALA A 319 7.04 3.78 -30.65
N ILE A 320 7.39 2.70 -29.94
CA ILE A 320 8.24 2.78 -28.73
C ILE A 320 9.75 2.77 -29.05
N ILE A 321 10.15 2.40 -30.28
CA ILE A 321 11.56 2.30 -30.69
C ILE A 321 12.01 3.52 -31.53
N ARG A 322 11.73 4.75 -31.07
CA ARG A 322 12.29 5.97 -31.71
C ARG A 322 13.40 6.67 -30.92
N GLY A 323 13.96 6.02 -29.89
CA GLY A 323 15.02 6.60 -29.05
C GLY A 323 16.35 5.83 -28.99
N ILE A 324 16.41 4.59 -29.48
CA ILE A 324 17.63 3.76 -29.36
C ILE A 324 18.42 3.87 -30.66
N ARG A 325 19.61 4.45 -30.58
CA ARG A 325 20.56 4.56 -31.70
C ARG A 325 20.87 3.19 -32.29
N SER A 326 20.71 3.08 -33.61
CA SER A 326 20.79 1.86 -34.42
C SER A 326 22.23 1.43 -34.75
N ASP A 327 23.17 1.64 -33.83
CA ASP A 327 24.61 1.41 -34.07
C ASP A 327 25.09 0.05 -33.51
N PHE A 328 24.17 -0.89 -33.26
CA PHE A 328 24.54 -2.26 -32.88
C PHE A 328 24.93 -3.05 -34.14
N PRO A 329 26.14 -3.65 -34.20
CA PRO A 329 26.52 -4.49 -35.32
C PRO A 329 25.61 -5.71 -35.41
N ASP A 330 25.14 -6.01 -36.62
CA ASP A 330 24.31 -7.17 -36.92
C ASP A 330 24.95 -8.45 -36.39
N ILE A 331 24.27 -9.11 -35.45
CA ILE A 331 24.68 -10.40 -34.93
C ILE A 331 24.36 -11.42 -36.03
N ALA A 332 25.40 -11.91 -36.70
CA ALA A 332 25.27 -12.96 -37.70
C ALA A 332 24.60 -14.21 -37.07
N PRO A 333 23.60 -14.81 -37.73
CA PRO A 333 22.97 -16.03 -37.24
C PRO A 333 24.02 -17.15 -37.20
N LEU A 334 24.20 -17.72 -36.01
CA LEU A 334 25.00 -18.93 -35.81
C LEU A 334 24.28 -20.09 -36.51
N ASP A 335 24.91 -20.63 -37.56
CA ASP A 335 24.56 -21.93 -38.14
C ASP A 335 24.74 -23.00 -37.07
N ILE A 336 23.63 -23.41 -36.44
CA ILE A 336 23.60 -24.57 -35.56
C ILE A 336 23.60 -25.80 -36.46
N ASP A 337 24.80 -26.32 -36.62
CA ASP A 337 25.13 -27.49 -37.41
C ASP A 337 24.30 -28.72 -36.98
N LYS A 338 23.85 -29.47 -37.98
CA LYS A 338 23.09 -30.71 -37.83
C LYS A 338 23.97 -31.74 -37.13
N GLY A 339 23.62 -32.08 -35.89
CA GLY A 339 24.13 -33.25 -35.20
C GLY A 339 23.52 -34.53 -35.78
N ASP A 340 24.35 -35.29 -36.47
CA ASP A 340 24.11 -36.65 -36.95
C ASP A 340 23.62 -37.58 -35.82
N ASN A 341 22.46 -38.21 -36.04
CA ASN A 341 22.04 -39.39 -35.30
C ASN A 341 22.71 -40.63 -35.93
N LYS A 342 23.49 -41.35 -35.13
CA LYS A 342 24.03 -42.66 -35.48
C LYS A 342 23.66 -43.69 -34.42
#